data_AF-A0A7K1ADT3-F1
#
_entry.id   AF-A0A7K1ADT3-F1
#
_cell.length_a   1.000
_cell.length_b   1.000
_cell.length_c   1.000
_cell.angle_alpha   90.00
_cell.angle_beta   90.00
_cell.angle_gamma   90.00
#
_symmetry.space_group_name_H-M   'P 1'
#
loop_
_entity.id
_entity.type
_entity.pdbx_description
1 polymer ?
#
loop_
_entity_poly.entity_id
_entity_poly.type
_entity_poly.pdbx_seq_one_letter_code
_entity_poly.pdbx_strand_id
1 'polypeptide(L)' 'MTITHTVSTPTRSGTLGTNAHRPDGVAKVQGGFAFSSDMWSENMLWGATLRSPHP' A
#
# COMPACT_ATOMS: atom_id res chain seq x y z
N MET A 1 -2.20 33.53 -38.57
CA MET A 1 -1.74 33.77 -37.18
C MET A 1 -2.41 32.74 -36.31
N THR A 2 -1.66 31.74 -35.82
CA THR A 2 -2.18 30.72 -34.91
C THR A 2 -1.42 30.84 -33.61
N ILE A 3 -2.14 31.11 -32.52
CA ILE A 3 -1.56 31.29 -31.19
C ILE A 3 -1.63 29.94 -30.49
N THR A 4 -0.47 29.36 -30.19
CA THR A 4 -0.39 28.13 -29.37
C THR A 4 -0.54 28.51 -27.91
N HIS A 5 -1.60 28.07 -27.27
CA HIS A 5 -1.78 28.25 -25.83
C HIS A 5 -1.12 27.09 -25.08
N THR A 6 -0.06 27.37 -24.33
CA THR A 6 0.55 26.40 -23.41
C THR A 6 -0.18 26.45 -22.08
N VAL A 7 -0.99 25.43 -21.78
CA VAL A 7 -1.60 25.27 -20.45
C VAL A 7 -0.55 24.65 -19.53
N SER A 8 -0.08 25.41 -18.54
CA SER A 8 0.76 24.90 -17.46
C SER A 8 -0.13 24.44 -16.33
N THR A 9 -0.34 23.13 -16.21
CA THR A 9 -1.03 22.52 -15.07
C THR A 9 -0.05 22.42 -13.90
N PRO A 10 -0.41 22.88 -12.68
CA PRO A 10 0.47 22.73 -11.53
C PRO A 10 0.76 21.24 -11.28
N THR A 11 2.02 20.91 -11.00
CA THR A 11 2.45 19.54 -10.71
C THR A 11 1.75 19.05 -9.45
N ARG A 12 0.85 18.07 -9.59
CA ARG A 12 0.18 17.42 -8.46
C ARG A 12 1.18 16.48 -7.77
N SER A 13 1.30 16.58 -6.45
CA SER A 13 2.09 15.62 -5.68
C SER A 13 1.52 14.21 -5.85
N GLY A 14 2.38 13.21 -6.01
CA GLY A 14 1.96 11.83 -6.24
C GLY A 14 1.68 11.47 -7.70
N THR A 15 2.10 12.28 -8.68
CA THR A 15 2.03 11.92 -10.11
C THR A 15 3.30 11.24 -10.61
N LEU A 16 3.20 10.62 -11.78
CA LEU A 16 4.35 10.04 -12.49
C LEU A 16 5.51 11.06 -12.60
N GLY A 17 6.73 10.59 -12.36
CA GLY A 17 7.95 11.42 -12.40
C GLY A 17 8.22 12.22 -11.13
N THR A 18 7.37 12.14 -10.10
CA THR A 18 7.60 12.81 -8.81
C THR A 18 8.13 11.83 -7.75
N ASN A 19 8.90 12.35 -6.79
CA ASN A 19 9.36 11.60 -5.60
C ASN A 19 8.21 11.48 -4.58
N ALA A 20 7.19 10.70 -4.91
CA ALA A 20 5.97 10.58 -4.12
C ALA A 20 6.21 9.86 -2.77
N HIS A 21 5.56 10.34 -1.71
CA HIS A 21 5.48 9.61 -0.45
C HIS A 21 4.68 8.31 -0.61
N ARG A 22 5.08 7.28 0.13
CA ARG A 22 4.43 5.98 0.12
C ARG A 22 3.03 6.10 0.78
N PRO A 23 1.93 5.80 0.07
CA PRO A 23 0.57 6.05 0.59
C PRO A 23 0.20 5.18 1.81
N ASP A 24 0.77 3.98 1.92
CA ASP A 24 0.59 3.06 3.06
C ASP A 24 1.62 3.27 4.18
N GLY A 25 2.55 4.22 4.05
CA GLY A 25 3.64 4.42 5.01
C GLY A 25 3.15 4.81 6.41
N VAL A 26 2.22 5.76 6.49
CA VAL A 26 1.65 6.24 7.77
C VAL A 26 0.95 5.10 8.52
N ALA A 27 0.05 4.39 7.85
CA ALA A 27 -0.67 3.26 8.45
C ALA A 27 0.31 2.19 8.97
N LYS A 28 1.41 1.93 8.25
CA LYS A 28 2.43 0.96 8.68
C LYS A 28 3.20 1.41 9.92
N VAL A 29 3.67 2.65 9.99
CA VAL A 29 4.47 3.13 11.13
C VAL A 29 3.63 3.41 12.37
N GLN A 30 2.32 3.59 12.22
CA GLN A 30 1.40 3.81 13.32
C GLN A 30 0.67 2.53 13.78
N GLY A 31 0.92 1.37 13.14
CA GLY A 31 0.24 0.12 13.46
C GLY A 31 -1.23 0.04 13.02
N GLY A 32 -1.67 0.92 12.12
CA GLY A 32 -3.01 0.92 11.54
C GLY A 32 -3.14 0.15 10.21
N PHE A 33 -2.04 -0.38 9.68
CA PHE A 33 -2.06 -1.21 8.48
C PHE A 33 -2.44 -2.65 8.86
N ALA A 34 -3.49 -3.20 8.25
CA ALA A 34 -3.94 -4.57 8.53
C ALA A 34 -3.11 -5.60 7.76
N PHE A 35 -2.43 -6.47 8.49
CA PHE A 35 -1.80 -7.68 7.97
C PHE A 35 -2.76 -8.88 8.12
N SER A 36 -2.45 -10.00 7.44
CA SER A 36 -3.29 -11.20 7.51
C SER A 36 -3.44 -11.76 8.93
N SER A 37 -2.46 -11.54 9.80
CA SER A 37 -2.51 -11.89 11.23
C SER A 37 -3.49 -11.05 12.03
N ASP A 38 -3.86 -9.87 11.54
CA ASP A 38 -4.74 -8.94 12.24
C ASP A 38 -6.22 -9.16 11.86
N MET A 39 -6.47 -9.97 10.82
CA MET A 39 -7.80 -10.33 10.38
C MET A 39 -8.43 -11.32 11.36
N TRP A 40 -9.71 -11.12 11.65
CA TRP A 40 -10.51 -12.03 12.48
C TRP A 40 -11.91 -12.17 11.89
N SER A 41 -12.57 -13.27 12.26
CA SER A 41 -13.98 -13.53 11.96
C SER A 41 -14.56 -14.38 13.08
N GLU A 42 -15.85 -14.26 13.31
CA GLU A 42 -16.57 -15.16 14.21
C GLU A 42 -16.37 -16.61 13.73
N ASN A 43 -16.09 -17.52 14.68
CA ASN A 43 -15.79 -18.93 14.44
C ASN A 43 -14.58 -19.24 13.52
N MET A 44 -13.61 -18.33 13.37
CA MET A 44 -12.38 -18.61 12.64
C MET A 44 -11.58 -19.77 13.29
N LEU A 45 -11.15 -20.73 12.47
CA LEU A 45 -10.36 -21.89 12.92
C LEU A 45 -8.85 -21.60 12.89
N TRP A 46 -8.11 -22.26 13.79
CA TRP A 46 -6.65 -22.21 13.83
C TRP A 46 -6.06 -23.46 13.16
N GLY A 47 -5.32 -23.25 12.07
CA GLY A 47 -4.60 -24.31 11.37
C GLY A 47 -3.14 -24.43 11.81
N ALA A 48 -2.61 -25.65 11.83
CA ALA A 48 -1.19 -25.92 12.03
C ALA A 48 -0.71 -26.95 11.00
N THR A 49 0.54 -26.80 10.55
CA THR A 49 1.17 -27.75 9.61
C THR A 49 2.19 -28.60 10.35
N LEU A 50 2.01 -29.92 10.35
CA LEU A 50 3.06 -30.86 10.77
C LEU A 50 4.14 -30.92 9.68
N ARG A 51 5.41 -30.75 10.06
CA ARG A 51 6.55 -30.88 9.16
C ARG A 51 7.36 -32.14 9.49
N SER A 52 8.08 -32.66 8.49
CA SER A 52 9.01 -33.78 8.67
C SER A 52 9.99 -33.47 9.81
N PRO A 53 10.27 -34.42 10.72
CA PRO A 53 11.33 -34.29 11.70
C PRO A 53 12.72 -34.58 11.10
N HIS A 54 12.79 -34.99 9.82
CA HIS A 54 14.01 -35.34 9.12
C HIS A 54 14.46 -34.22 8.16
N PRO A 55 15.79 -33.99 8.01
CA PRO A 55 16.37 -33.02 7.08
C PRO A 55 16.00 -33.22 5.62
#